data_AF-A0A7Y6BUE1-F1
#
_entry.id   AF-A0A7Y6BUE1-F1
#
_cell.length_a   1.000
_cell.length_b   1.000
_cell.length_c   1.000
_cell.angle_alpha   90.00
_cell.angle_beta   90.00
_cell.angle_gamma   90.00
#
_symmetry.space_group_name_H-M   'P 1'
#
loop_
_entity.id
_entity.type
_entity.pdbx_description
1 polymer ?
#
loop_
_entity_poly.entity_id
_entity_poly.type
_entity_poly.pdbx_seq_one_letter_code
_entity_poly.pdbx_strand_id
1 'polypeptide(L)'
;MNKEKIRYVILKETEKDELFNNADKSNFEQPDLGFGWEEFEEQVNFLVREGYLTKPFYAGDTIYYYNSKLTEKGEEYLNNNKLHVKAYKFVKEIKEWISL
;
A
#
# COMPACT_ATOMS: atom_id res chain seq x y z
N MET A 1 -1.85 -3.58 -13.54
CA MET A 1 -2.97 -2.75 -13.03
C MET A 1 -2.63 -1.25 -13.04
N ASN A 2 -3.55 -0.30 -12.72
CA ASN A 2 -3.18 1.12 -12.58
C ASN A 2 -2.23 1.29 -11.38
N LYS A 3 -0.99 1.74 -11.64
CA LYS A 3 0.06 2.00 -10.64
C LYS A 3 -0.40 2.94 -9.52
N GLU A 4 -1.27 3.89 -9.82
CA GLU A 4 -1.86 4.80 -8.83
C GLU A 4 -2.72 4.08 -7.80
N LYS A 5 -3.50 3.07 -8.23
CA LYS A 5 -4.32 2.26 -7.33
C LYS A 5 -3.45 1.47 -6.34
N ILE A 6 -2.38 0.85 -6.85
CA ILE A 6 -1.43 0.08 -6.02
C ILE A 6 -0.78 1.00 -4.98
N ARG A 7 -0.28 2.17 -5.42
CA ARG A 7 0.32 3.16 -4.52
C ARG A 7 -0.64 3.64 -3.44
N TYR A 8 -1.89 3.92 -3.80
CA TYR A 8 -2.92 4.31 -2.84
C TYR A 8 -3.14 3.23 -1.77
N VAL A 9 -3.27 1.97 -2.18
CA VAL A 9 -3.45 0.85 -1.24
C VAL A 9 -2.23 0.71 -0.32
N ILE A 10 -1.01 0.72 -0.87
CA ILE A 10 0.23 0.65 -0.06
C ILE A 10 0.27 1.73 1.02
N LEU A 11 0.01 2.99 0.64
CA LEU A 11 0.01 4.11 1.57
C LEU A 11 -1.11 4.00 2.60
N LYS A 12 -2.32 3.61 2.17
CA LYS A 12 -3.49 3.51 3.06
C LYS A 12 -3.31 2.42 4.11
N GLU A 13 -2.70 1.31 3.72
CA GLU A 13 -2.46 0.19 4.63
C GLU A 13 -1.23 0.39 5.52
N THR A 14 -0.25 1.19 5.06
CA THR A 14 0.80 1.70 5.96
C THR A 14 0.21 2.64 7.01
N GLU A 15 -0.79 3.48 6.67
CA GLU A 15 -1.45 4.40 7.62
C GLU A 15 -2.16 3.63 8.74
N LYS A 16 -2.68 2.44 8.45
CA LYS A 16 -3.36 1.57 9.41
C LYS A 16 -2.43 0.62 10.17
N ASP A 17 -1.20 0.43 9.71
CA ASP A 17 -0.22 -0.54 10.27
C ASP A 17 -0.67 -2.01 10.21
N GLU A 18 -1.52 -2.39 9.26
CA GLU A 18 -2.24 -3.68 9.31
C GLU A 18 -1.82 -4.68 8.23
N LEU A 19 -1.61 -4.26 6.98
CA LEU A 19 -1.77 -5.18 5.84
C LEU A 19 -0.47 -5.69 5.21
N PHE A 20 0.60 -4.90 5.21
CA PHE A 20 1.86 -5.28 4.54
C PHE A 20 2.96 -5.69 5.51
N ASN A 21 2.68 -5.75 6.81
CA ASN A 21 3.69 -6.16 7.76
C ASN A 21 4.05 -7.64 7.56
N ASN A 22 5.33 -7.93 7.32
CA ASN A 22 5.83 -9.27 6.95
C ASN A 22 5.37 -9.76 5.55
N ALA A 23 5.17 -8.86 4.59
CA ALA A 23 4.88 -9.23 3.21
C ALA A 23 6.05 -10.04 2.61
N ASP A 24 5.81 -11.31 2.30
CA ASP A 24 6.83 -12.24 1.80
C ASP A 24 6.54 -12.69 0.37
N LYS A 25 7.52 -12.59 -0.52
CA LYS A 25 7.40 -12.93 -1.93
C LYS A 25 6.81 -14.31 -2.20
N SER A 26 7.16 -15.31 -1.40
CA SER A 26 6.75 -16.70 -1.64
C SER A 26 5.27 -16.94 -1.35
N ASN A 27 4.66 -16.08 -0.52
CA ASN A 27 3.27 -16.19 -0.09
C ASN A 27 2.45 -14.91 -0.40
N PHE A 28 2.98 -14.03 -1.24
CA PHE A 28 2.32 -12.78 -1.58
C PHE A 28 1.25 -13.00 -2.65
N GLU A 29 0.08 -13.43 -2.19
CA GLU A 29 -1.13 -13.46 -3.01
C GLU A 29 -2.08 -12.35 -2.55
N GLN A 30 -2.30 -11.37 -3.44
CA GLN A 30 -3.28 -10.30 -3.25
C GLN A 30 -4.33 -10.33 -4.37
N PRO A 31 -5.04 -11.46 -4.57
CA PRO A 31 -5.97 -11.64 -5.67
C PRO A 31 -7.10 -10.60 -5.64
N ASP A 32 -7.55 -10.22 -4.45
CA ASP A 32 -8.59 -9.20 -4.24
C ASP A 32 -8.10 -7.79 -4.60
N LEU A 33 -6.80 -7.54 -4.49
CA LEU A 33 -6.22 -6.24 -4.87
C LEU A 33 -5.89 -6.18 -6.36
N GLY A 34 -5.60 -7.33 -6.99
CA GLY A 34 -5.37 -7.49 -8.42
C GLY A 34 -3.93 -7.21 -8.88
N PHE A 35 -2.96 -7.22 -7.96
CA PHE A 35 -1.52 -7.05 -8.26
C PHE A 35 -0.68 -8.18 -7.65
N GLY A 36 0.44 -8.49 -8.29
CA GLY A 36 1.42 -9.46 -7.79
C GLY A 36 2.59 -8.81 -7.04
N TRP A 37 3.53 -9.65 -6.55
CA TRP A 37 4.72 -9.20 -5.82
C TRP A 37 5.55 -8.17 -6.59
N GLU A 38 5.83 -8.40 -7.87
CA GLU A 38 6.70 -7.50 -8.65
C GLU A 38 6.10 -6.09 -8.77
N GLU A 39 4.80 -6.01 -9.05
CA GLU A 39 4.09 -4.73 -9.12
C GLU A 39 4.05 -4.03 -7.76
N PHE A 40 3.84 -4.79 -6.68
CA PHE A 40 3.91 -4.30 -5.31
C PHE A 40 5.29 -3.74 -4.98
N GLU A 41 6.34 -4.54 -5.12
CA GLU A 41 7.72 -4.17 -4.81
C GLU A 41 8.19 -2.97 -5.65
N GLU A 42 7.83 -2.90 -6.94
CA GLU A 42 8.11 -1.73 -7.80
C GLU A 42 7.49 -0.46 -7.20
N GLN A 43 6.22 -0.53 -6.78
CA GLN A 43 5.53 0.64 -6.23
C GLN A 43 6.03 1.02 -4.83
N VAL A 44 6.43 0.06 -3.99
CA VAL A 44 7.07 0.36 -2.70
C VAL A 44 8.38 1.10 -2.93
N ASN A 45 9.22 0.60 -3.83
CA ASN A 45 10.48 1.25 -4.17
C ASN A 45 10.27 2.66 -4.74
N PHE A 46 9.24 2.84 -5.58
CA PHE A 46 8.84 4.17 -6.05
C PHE A 46 8.45 5.10 -4.89
N LEU A 47 7.56 4.65 -4.01
CA LEU A 47 7.04 5.47 -2.90
C LEU A 47 8.16 5.89 -1.94
N VAL A 48 9.13 5.01 -1.69
CA VAL A 48 10.31 5.31 -0.88
C VAL A 48 11.22 6.31 -1.59
N ARG A 49 11.54 6.06 -2.86
CA ARG A 49 12.44 6.92 -3.65
C ARG A 49 11.88 8.34 -3.79
N GLU A 50 10.59 8.46 -4.02
CA GLU A 50 9.91 9.75 -4.19
C GLU A 50 9.52 10.40 -2.85
N GLY A 51 9.83 9.77 -1.72
CA GLY A 51 9.64 10.32 -0.38
C GLY A 51 8.18 10.41 0.05
N TYR A 52 7.31 9.50 -0.39
CA TYR A 52 5.95 9.35 0.15
C TYR A 52 5.95 8.49 1.42
N LEU A 53 6.89 7.55 1.51
CA LEU A 53 7.02 6.55 2.56
C LEU A 53 8.49 6.52 3.04
N THR A 54 8.73 6.34 4.34
CA THR A 54 10.09 6.00 4.80
C THR A 54 10.44 4.58 4.39
N LYS A 55 11.74 4.28 4.25
CA LYS A 55 12.19 2.97 3.79
C LYS A 55 11.77 1.85 4.79
N PRO A 56 11.03 0.82 4.35
CA PRO A 56 10.73 -0.35 5.17
C PRO A 56 11.98 -1.21 5.37
N PHE A 57 11.96 -2.10 6.36
CA PHE A 57 13.04 -3.05 6.57
C PHE A 57 12.90 -4.25 5.61
N TYR A 58 13.99 -4.64 4.97
CA TYR A 58 14.04 -5.79 4.06
C TYR A 58 14.88 -6.90 4.69
N ALA A 59 14.34 -8.13 4.76
CA ALA A 59 15.10 -9.32 5.11
C ALA A 59 14.88 -10.41 4.06
N GLY A 60 15.83 -10.56 3.15
CA GLY A 60 15.67 -11.44 2.00
C GLY A 60 14.51 -11.00 1.11
N ASP A 61 13.57 -11.92 0.90
CA ASP A 61 12.35 -11.71 0.10
C ASP A 61 11.15 -11.19 0.92
N THR A 62 11.38 -10.82 2.19
CA THR A 62 10.34 -10.29 3.08
C THR A 62 10.52 -8.79 3.33
N ILE A 63 9.41 -8.04 3.23
CA ILE A 63 9.33 -6.62 3.56
C ILE A 63 8.58 -6.44 4.89
N TYR A 64 9.20 -5.72 5.81
CA TYR A 64 8.68 -5.42 7.13
C TYR A 64 8.37 -3.93 7.26
N TYR A 65 7.11 -3.61 7.58
CA TYR A 65 6.59 -2.24 7.58
C TYR A 65 6.54 -1.59 8.97
N TYR A 66 6.87 -2.32 10.05
CA TYR A 66 6.81 -1.79 11.43
C TYR A 66 7.63 -0.52 11.68
N ASN A 67 8.64 -0.24 10.85
CA ASN A 67 9.47 0.97 10.90
C ASN A 67 9.15 1.99 9.79
N SER A 68 8.24 1.63 8.89
CA SER A 68 7.84 2.44 7.76
C SER A 68 6.72 3.39 8.17
N LYS A 69 6.87 4.67 7.86
CA LYS A 69 5.89 5.72 8.17
C LYS A 69 5.54 6.49 6.91
N LEU A 70 4.30 6.99 6.87
CA LEU A 70 3.97 8.02 5.91
C LEU A 70 4.77 9.29 6.22
N THR A 71 5.16 9.96 5.15
CA THR A 71 5.63 11.34 5.19
C THR A 71 4.44 12.29 5.02
N GLU A 72 4.63 13.58 5.27
CA GLU A 72 3.63 14.62 4.96
C GLU A 72 3.15 14.52 3.50
N LYS A 73 4.08 14.29 2.56
CA LYS A 73 3.76 14.08 1.14
C LYS A 73 2.89 12.85 0.90
N GLY A 74 3.11 11.77 1.65
CA GLY A 74 2.29 10.56 1.64
C GLY A 74 0.86 10.81 2.13
N GLU A 75 0.74 11.55 3.23
CA GLU A 75 -0.56 11.94 3.81
C GLU A 75 -1.35 12.87 2.87
N GLU A 76 -0.69 13.86 2.27
CA GLU A 76 -1.27 14.73 1.25
C GLU A 76 -1.76 13.94 0.03
N TYR A 77 -0.96 12.97 -0.44
CA TYR A 77 -1.36 12.09 -1.53
C TYR A 77 -2.65 11.34 -1.20
N LEU A 78 -2.74 10.76 0.00
CA LEU A 78 -3.97 10.09 0.45
C LEU A 78 -5.14 11.07 0.52
N ASN A 79 -4.95 12.26 1.08
CA ASN A 79 -6.01 13.26 1.22
C ASN A 79 -6.56 13.76 -0.12
N ASN A 80 -5.69 13.99 -1.09
CA ASN A 80 -6.09 14.40 -2.44
C ASN A 80 -6.79 13.27 -3.20
N ASN A 81 -6.36 12.02 -3.00
CA ASN A 81 -6.97 10.85 -3.65
C ASN A 81 -8.23 10.32 -2.95
N LYS A 82 -8.47 10.62 -1.65
CA LYS A 82 -9.71 10.25 -0.92
C LYS A 82 -10.98 10.73 -1.64
N LEU A 83 -10.92 11.85 -2.35
CA LEU A 83 -12.02 12.37 -3.17
C LEU A 83 -12.29 11.51 -4.41
N HIS A 84 -11.25 10.94 -5.02
CA HIS A 84 -11.34 10.07 -6.19
C HIS A 84 -11.75 8.64 -5.83
N VAL A 85 -11.33 8.13 -4.66
CA VAL A 85 -11.66 6.77 -4.20
C VAL A 85 -13.14 6.58 -3.86
N LYS A 86 -13.87 7.63 -3.45
CA LYS A 86 -15.34 7.57 -3.36
C LYS A 86 -16.02 7.28 -4.71
N ALA A 87 -15.36 7.56 -5.83
CA ALA A 87 -15.87 7.28 -7.17
C ALA A 87 -15.50 5.87 -7.68
N TYR A 88 -14.42 5.27 -7.17
CA TYR A 88 -14.08 3.89 -7.50
C TYR A 88 -15.00 2.94 -6.74
N LYS A 89 -15.94 2.31 -7.45
CA LYS A 89 -16.86 1.23 -7.00
C LYS A 89 -16.21 0.01 -6.32
N PHE A 90 -14.93 0.06 -5.97
CA PHE A 90 -14.18 -0.94 -5.19
C PHE A 90 -14.43 -0.84 -3.68
N VAL A 91 -15.32 0.06 -3.26
CA VAL A 91 -15.68 0.30 -1.86
C VAL A 91 -16.44 -0.88 -1.23
N LYS A 92 -17.07 -1.78 -1.99
CA LYS A 92 -17.88 -2.85 -1.37
C LYS A 92 -17.01 -3.86 -0.62
N GLU A 93 -15.86 -4.24 -1.17
CA GLU A 93 -14.93 -5.20 -0.55
C GLU A 93 -14.04 -4.53 0.52
N ILE A 94 -13.57 -3.30 0.28
CA ILE A 94 -12.75 -2.56 1.26
C ILE A 94 -13.58 -2.08 2.47
N LYS A 95 -14.89 -1.84 2.32
CA LYS A 95 -15.77 -1.51 3.45
C LYS A 95 -15.92 -2.66 4.45
N GLU A 96 -15.90 -3.91 3.99
CA GLU A 96 -16.03 -5.07 4.88
C GLU A 96 -14.79 -5.21 5.79
N TRP A 97 -13.61 -4.79 5.32
CA TRP A 97 -12.39 -4.76 6.12
C TRP A 97 -12.30 -3.61 7.12
N ILE A 98 -12.83 -2.42 6.77
CA ILE A 98 -12.77 -1.24 7.65
C ILE A 98 -13.86 -1.28 8.75
N SER A 99 -14.76 -2.26 8.70
CA SER A 99 -15.89 -2.39 9.65
C SER A 99 -15.68 -3.46 10.73
N LEU A 100 -14.44 -3.86 11.02
CA LEU A 100 -14.07 -4.69 12.18
C LEU A 100 -13.36 -3.86 13.25
#